data_AF-A0A4R4VH65-F1
#
_entry.id   AF-A0A4R4VH65-F1
#
_cell.length_a   1.000
_cell.length_b   1.000
_cell.length_c   1.000
_cell.angle_alpha   90.00
_cell.angle_beta   90.00
_cell.angle_gamma   90.00
#
_symmetry.space_group_name_H-M   'P 1'
#
loop_
_entity.id
_entity.type
_entity.pdbx_description
1 polymer ?
#
loop_
_entity_poly.entity_id
_entity_poly.type
_entity_poly.pdbx_seq_one_letter_code
_entity_poly.pdbx_strand_id
1 'polypeptide(L)'
;MRNLLIASTLAAAAAIVGVGAPAAQAEAKAVPLVRYFDGLKHYVTSGARPGPKYREEGRVPILSRKEPGTRAIYGCLAGNATRDQFLTGAADCENSVNPSAKRHIKLRTEGYLFTSPGPNRRALYRCYVPHTQSHFVSLKSDCESNPPTSKVNKEFVLGYFPS
;
A
#
# COMPACT_ATOMS: atom_id res chain seq x y z
N MET A 1 60.56 -56.59 26.17
CA MET A 1 60.44 -55.41 25.29
C MET A 1 58.95 -55.07 25.17
N ARG A 2 58.48 -54.18 26.05
CA ARG A 2 57.82 -52.88 25.72
C ARG A 2 56.47 -53.00 24.98
N ASN A 3 55.41 -52.91 25.78
CA ASN A 3 54.06 -52.50 25.37
C ASN A 3 54.10 -51.11 24.71
N LEU A 4 53.32 -50.92 23.65
CA LEU A 4 52.77 -49.59 23.33
C LEU A 4 51.43 -49.73 22.59
N LEU A 5 50.36 -49.41 23.30
CA LEU A 5 49.06 -49.01 22.75
C LEU A 5 49.22 -47.67 22.02
N ILE A 6 48.70 -47.54 20.80
CA ILE A 6 48.47 -46.22 20.19
C ILE A 6 47.00 -46.10 19.84
N ALA A 7 46.41 -45.09 20.46
CA ALA A 7 45.01 -44.75 20.47
C ALA A 7 44.52 -44.22 19.12
N SER A 8 43.28 -44.60 18.81
CA SER A 8 42.44 -44.05 17.76
C SER A 8 42.17 -42.55 17.98
N THR A 9 42.18 -41.77 16.90
CA THR A 9 41.52 -40.46 16.86
C THR A 9 40.61 -40.41 15.64
N LEU A 10 39.31 -40.57 15.87
CA LEU A 10 38.27 -40.14 14.92
C LEU A 10 38.16 -38.62 15.01
N ALA A 11 38.39 -37.93 13.89
CA ALA A 11 37.99 -36.53 13.74
C ALA A 11 36.49 -36.47 13.44
N ALA A 12 35.69 -36.06 14.43
CA ALA A 12 34.28 -35.73 14.22
C ALA A 12 34.18 -34.35 13.57
N ALA A 13 33.69 -34.28 12.34
CA ALA A 13 33.31 -33.01 11.72
C ALA A 13 32.02 -32.51 12.38
N ALA A 14 32.13 -31.45 13.18
CA ALA A 14 30.97 -30.74 13.72
C ALA A 14 30.28 -29.98 12.59
N ALA A 15 29.14 -30.49 12.12
CA ALA A 15 28.23 -29.73 11.28
C ALA A 15 27.60 -28.63 12.13
N ILE A 16 28.03 -27.39 11.91
CA ILE A 16 27.39 -26.21 12.48
C ILE A 16 26.08 -26.02 11.72
N VAL A 17 25.00 -26.55 12.27
CA VAL A 17 23.65 -26.17 11.83
C VAL A 17 23.46 -24.73 12.31
N GLY A 18 23.80 -23.78 11.44
CA GLY A 18 23.43 -22.39 11.63
C GLY A 18 21.92 -22.29 11.62
N VAL A 19 21.30 -22.34 12.80
CA VAL A 19 19.93 -21.90 12.98
C VAL A 19 19.96 -20.40 12.72
N GLY A 20 19.73 -20.02 11.46
CA GLY A 20 19.46 -18.64 11.11
C GLY A 20 18.30 -18.19 11.99
N ALA A 21 18.58 -17.32 12.96
CA ALA A 21 17.53 -16.63 13.68
C ALA A 21 16.53 -16.10 12.65
N PRO A 22 15.21 -16.27 12.88
CA PRO A 22 14.25 -15.60 12.03
C PRO A 22 14.63 -14.13 12.05
N ALA A 23 14.96 -13.58 10.88
CA ALA A 23 15.18 -12.16 10.73
C ALA A 23 13.95 -11.50 11.33
N ALA A 24 14.11 -10.90 12.50
CA ALA A 24 13.15 -9.96 13.03
C ALA A 24 13.02 -8.92 11.92
N GLN A 25 11.93 -9.03 11.15
CA GLN A 25 11.61 -8.07 10.11
C GLN A 25 11.53 -6.75 10.85
N ALA A 26 12.57 -5.93 10.72
CA ALA A 26 12.55 -4.57 11.19
C ALA A 26 11.25 -3.98 10.64
N GLU A 27 10.33 -3.66 11.55
CA GLU A 27 9.00 -3.23 11.21
C GLU A 27 9.16 -2.00 10.30
N ALA A 28 8.95 -2.19 9.00
CA ALA A 28 9.18 -1.15 8.03
C ALA A 28 8.32 0.04 8.46
N LYS A 29 8.99 1.17 8.79
CA LYS A 29 8.36 2.30 9.48
C LYS A 29 7.06 2.67 8.75
N ALA A 30 5.92 2.42 9.39
CA ALA A 30 4.63 2.70 8.78
C ALA A 30 4.32 4.21 8.85
N VAL A 31 3.59 4.72 7.86
CA VAL A 31 2.96 6.05 7.90
C VAL A 31 1.45 5.87 7.75
N PRO A 32 0.64 6.71 8.40
CA PRO A 32 -0.81 6.65 8.23
C PRO A 32 -1.18 7.16 6.85
N LEU A 33 -1.92 6.36 6.07
CA LEU A 33 -2.67 6.81 4.92
C LEU A 33 -4.08 7.13 5.39
N VAL A 34 -4.44 8.41 5.39
CA VAL A 34 -5.70 8.90 5.97
C VAL A 34 -6.68 9.26 4.86
N ARG A 35 -7.91 8.74 4.97
CA ARG A 35 -9.04 9.12 4.13
C ARG A 35 -9.78 10.28 4.80
N TYR A 36 -9.90 11.38 4.05
CA TYR A 36 -10.72 12.52 4.42
C TYR A 36 -11.90 12.70 3.48
N PHE A 37 -12.94 13.40 3.94
CA PHE A 37 -14.10 13.80 3.16
C PHE A 37 -14.57 15.19 3.59
N ASP A 38 -14.98 16.04 2.67
CA ASP A 38 -15.45 17.41 2.97
C ASP A 38 -16.96 17.61 2.81
N GLY A 39 -17.72 16.52 2.63
CA GLY A 39 -19.14 16.56 2.28
C GLY A 39 -19.41 16.38 0.78
N LEU A 40 -18.39 16.49 -0.07
CA LEU A 40 -18.52 16.30 -1.52
C LEU A 40 -17.41 15.42 -2.13
N LYS A 41 -16.16 15.71 -1.79
CA LYS A 41 -14.97 15.05 -2.32
C LYS A 41 -14.20 14.37 -1.22
N HIS A 42 -13.72 13.17 -1.53
CA HIS A 42 -12.73 12.50 -0.74
C HIS A 42 -11.33 12.99 -1.10
N TYR A 43 -10.41 12.82 -0.16
CA TYR A 43 -9.00 13.04 -0.36
C TYR A 43 -8.23 12.07 0.53
N VAL A 44 -7.36 11.25 -0.06
CA VAL A 44 -6.62 10.22 0.67
C VAL A 44 -5.13 10.54 0.61
N THR A 45 -4.50 10.75 1.77
CA THR A 45 -3.09 11.14 1.81
C THR A 45 -2.38 10.70 3.08
N SER A 46 -1.07 10.50 2.95
CA SER A 46 -0.10 10.36 4.05
C SER A 46 0.46 11.70 4.53
N GLY A 47 0.17 12.77 3.78
CA GLY A 47 0.59 14.13 4.09
C GLY A 47 -0.36 14.85 5.05
N ALA A 48 -0.24 16.17 5.07
CA ALA A 48 -1.14 17.03 5.82
C ALA A 48 -2.57 16.93 5.28
N ARG A 49 -3.55 17.12 6.18
CA ARG A 49 -4.96 17.28 5.82
C ARG A 49 -5.11 18.38 4.76
N PRO A 50 -5.87 18.15 3.67
CA PRO A 50 -5.94 19.08 2.53
C PRO A 50 -6.67 20.39 2.82
N GLY A 51 -7.41 20.49 3.93
CA GLY A 51 -8.06 21.73 4.36
C GLY A 51 -8.97 21.55 5.57
N PRO A 52 -9.47 22.64 6.17
CA PRO A 52 -10.23 22.60 7.42
C PRO A 52 -11.60 21.91 7.30
N LYS A 53 -12.20 21.89 6.09
CA LYS A 53 -13.50 21.24 5.84
C LYS A 53 -13.42 19.71 5.74
N TYR A 54 -12.22 19.17 5.54
CA TYR A 54 -11.98 17.74 5.37
C TYR A 54 -11.96 17.04 6.73
N ARG A 55 -13.03 16.31 7.05
CA ARG A 55 -13.10 15.43 8.23
C ARG A 55 -12.45 14.08 7.92
N GLU A 56 -11.81 13.49 8.91
CA GLU A 56 -11.25 12.15 8.79
C GLU A 56 -12.37 11.10 8.84
N GLU A 57 -12.31 10.13 7.93
CA GLU A 57 -13.27 9.01 7.88
C GLU A 57 -12.59 7.65 8.13
N GLY A 58 -11.27 7.59 8.06
CA GLY A 58 -10.50 6.39 8.41
C GLY A 58 -9.02 6.53 8.08
N ARG A 59 -8.21 5.60 8.59
CA ARG A 59 -6.77 5.53 8.34
C ARG A 59 -6.29 4.09 8.26
N VAL A 60 -5.24 3.85 7.48
CA VAL A 60 -4.56 2.54 7.37
C VAL A 60 -3.05 2.75 7.43
N PRO A 61 -2.27 1.83 8.03
CA PRO A 61 -0.82 1.92 7.98
C PRO A 61 -0.33 1.50 6.59
N ILE A 62 0.51 2.31 5.95
CA ILE A 62 1.23 1.93 4.72
C ILE A 62 2.74 2.05 4.96
N LEU A 63 3.53 1.38 4.12
CA LEU A 63 4.98 1.40 4.27
C LEU A 63 5.54 2.76 3.85
N SER A 64 6.39 3.38 4.68
CA SER A 64 7.02 4.66 4.32
C SER A 64 8.22 4.51 3.38
N ARG A 65 8.74 3.30 3.23
CA ARG A 65 9.91 2.97 2.41
C ARG A 65 9.60 1.79 1.51
N LYS A 66 10.36 1.70 0.41
CA LYS A 66 10.28 0.58 -0.52
C LYS A 66 10.83 -0.68 0.16
N GLU A 67 10.02 -1.73 0.18
CA GLU A 67 10.41 -3.08 0.59
C GLU A 67 10.33 -4.05 -0.60
N PRO A 68 10.97 -5.23 -0.53
CA PRO A 68 10.80 -6.29 -1.52
C PRO A 68 9.31 -6.62 -1.75
N GLY A 69 8.89 -6.71 -3.01
CA GLY A 69 7.50 -6.99 -3.38
C GLY A 69 6.52 -5.82 -3.20
N THR A 70 7.03 -4.60 -3.03
CA THR A 70 6.19 -3.39 -2.91
C THR A 70 6.31 -2.47 -4.12
N ARG A 71 5.26 -1.67 -4.31
CA ARG A 71 5.14 -0.60 -5.30
C ARG A 71 4.79 0.70 -4.60
N ALA A 72 5.37 1.81 -5.08
CA ALA A 72 4.98 3.14 -4.65
C ALA A 72 3.54 3.45 -5.10
N ILE A 73 2.78 4.11 -4.24
CA ILE A 73 1.49 4.71 -4.58
C ILE A 73 1.61 6.23 -4.59
N TYR A 74 0.91 6.86 -5.52
CA TYR A 74 0.96 8.28 -5.78
C TYR A 74 -0.42 8.90 -5.62
N GLY A 75 -0.48 10.05 -4.97
CA GLY A 75 -1.67 10.91 -4.96
C GLY A 75 -1.67 11.79 -6.21
N CYS A 76 -2.80 11.83 -6.89
CA CYS A 76 -2.99 12.54 -8.16
C CYS A 76 -4.30 13.32 -8.14
N LEU A 77 -4.30 14.52 -8.74
CA LEU A 77 -5.51 15.29 -9.00
C LEU A 77 -6.00 14.99 -10.41
N ALA A 78 -7.29 14.65 -10.54
CA ALA A 78 -7.90 14.32 -11.81
C ALA A 78 -8.04 15.57 -12.70
N GLY A 79 -7.44 15.54 -13.90
CA GLY A 79 -7.52 16.67 -14.83
C GLY A 79 -8.92 16.91 -15.38
N ASN A 80 -9.76 15.87 -15.40
CA ASN A 80 -11.10 15.85 -15.95
C ASN A 80 -12.22 16.01 -14.91
N ALA A 81 -11.91 16.05 -13.61
CA ALA A 81 -12.91 16.18 -12.55
C ALA A 81 -12.42 17.17 -11.47
N THR A 82 -13.23 18.20 -11.22
CA THR A 82 -12.92 19.25 -10.26
C THR A 82 -12.66 18.67 -8.88
N ARG A 83 -11.48 18.95 -8.31
CA ARG A 83 -11.06 18.57 -6.94
C ARG A 83 -11.04 17.05 -6.66
N ASP A 84 -11.19 16.21 -7.68
CA ASP A 84 -11.15 14.77 -7.50
C ASP A 84 -9.71 14.30 -7.34
N GLN A 85 -9.37 13.81 -6.14
CA GLN A 85 -8.07 13.24 -5.83
C GLN A 85 -8.19 11.73 -5.82
N PHE A 86 -7.24 11.06 -6.47
CA PHE A 86 -7.18 9.60 -6.54
C PHE A 86 -5.76 9.09 -6.25
N LEU A 87 -5.68 7.83 -5.82
CA LEU A 87 -4.41 7.14 -5.62
C LEU A 87 -4.14 6.17 -6.75
N THR A 88 -2.90 6.10 -7.24
CA THR A 88 -2.52 5.12 -8.27
C THR A 88 -1.14 4.53 -8.02
N GLY A 89 -0.88 3.34 -8.57
CA GLY A 89 0.48 2.80 -8.68
C GLY A 89 1.28 3.34 -9.87
N ALA A 90 0.65 4.09 -10.78
CA ALA A 90 1.27 4.64 -11.98
C ALA A 90 1.96 5.98 -11.66
N ALA A 91 3.28 6.07 -11.88
CA ALA A 91 4.07 7.24 -11.50
C ALA A 91 3.72 8.51 -12.29
N ASP A 92 3.09 8.34 -13.45
CA ASP A 92 2.62 9.36 -14.37
C ASP A 92 1.15 9.76 -14.13
N CYS A 93 0.53 9.28 -13.04
CA CYS A 93 -0.88 9.54 -12.73
C CYS A 93 -1.88 9.06 -13.80
N GLU A 94 -1.59 7.94 -14.49
CA GLU A 94 -2.49 7.37 -15.52
C GLU A 94 -2.73 8.34 -16.69
N ASN A 95 -1.77 9.24 -16.93
CA ASN A 95 -1.86 10.20 -18.01
C ASN A 95 -1.89 9.49 -19.37
N SER A 96 -2.86 9.87 -20.20
CA SER A 96 -2.93 9.40 -21.58
C SER A 96 -1.81 10.01 -22.43
N VAL A 97 -1.34 9.25 -23.42
CA VAL A 97 -0.50 9.75 -24.51
C VAL A 97 -1.29 10.60 -25.52
N ASN A 98 -2.63 10.58 -25.46
CA ASN A 98 -3.48 11.42 -26.31
C ASN A 98 -3.30 12.90 -25.91
N PRO A 99 -2.81 13.77 -26.82
CA PRO A 99 -2.55 15.17 -26.52
C PRO A 99 -3.82 15.97 -26.18
N SER A 100 -4.99 15.51 -26.58
CA SER A 100 -6.28 16.14 -26.28
C SER A 100 -6.84 15.74 -24.91
N ALA A 101 -6.24 14.76 -24.23
CA ALA A 101 -6.69 14.34 -22.90
C ALA A 101 -6.27 15.37 -21.84
N LYS A 102 -7.19 15.68 -20.92
CA LYS A 102 -6.86 16.52 -19.75
C LYS A 102 -5.84 15.78 -18.88
N ARG A 103 -4.74 16.46 -18.54
CA ARG A 103 -3.63 15.87 -17.77
C ARG A 103 -3.97 15.80 -16.29
N HIS A 104 -3.72 14.64 -15.69
CA HIS A 104 -3.70 14.45 -14.24
C HIS A 104 -2.41 15.03 -13.66
N ILE A 105 -2.51 15.61 -12.47
CA ILE A 105 -1.40 16.28 -11.79
C ILE A 105 -0.94 15.40 -10.63
N LYS A 106 0.34 15.02 -10.63
CA LYS A 106 0.95 14.32 -9.49
C LYS A 106 1.09 15.28 -8.31
N LEU A 107 0.55 14.88 -7.17
CA LEU A 107 0.61 15.65 -5.94
C LEU A 107 1.81 15.20 -5.09
N ARG A 108 1.94 13.88 -4.88
CA ARG A 108 3.03 13.30 -4.08
C ARG A 108 3.11 11.79 -4.22
N THR A 109 4.21 11.22 -3.74
CA THR A 109 4.26 9.81 -3.32
C THR A 109 3.64 9.70 -1.93
N GLU A 110 2.70 8.77 -1.75
CA GLU A 110 2.05 8.55 -0.46
C GLU A 110 2.77 7.49 0.39
N GLY A 111 3.39 6.51 -0.27
CA GLY A 111 4.13 5.44 0.39
C GLY A 111 4.15 4.21 -0.49
N TYR A 112 4.22 3.04 0.12
CA TYR A 112 4.35 1.76 -0.59
C TYR A 112 3.33 0.75 -0.09
N LEU A 113 2.82 -0.05 -1.03
CA LEU A 113 1.95 -1.19 -0.79
C LEU A 113 2.58 -2.44 -1.41
N PHE A 114 2.37 -3.60 -0.79
CA PHE A 114 2.67 -4.89 -1.43
C PHE A 114 1.81 -5.06 -2.69
N THR A 115 2.38 -5.70 -3.71
CA THR A 115 1.68 -5.96 -4.98
C THR A 115 0.92 -7.28 -5.00
N SER A 116 1.14 -8.14 -4.00
CA SER A 116 0.49 -9.45 -3.88
C SER A 116 -0.08 -9.67 -2.47
N PRO A 117 -1.15 -10.48 -2.34
CA PRO A 117 -1.65 -10.90 -1.05
C PRO A 117 -0.59 -11.73 -0.31
N GLY A 118 -0.76 -11.89 1.01
CA GLY A 118 0.12 -12.69 1.83
C GLY A 118 -0.33 -12.74 3.28
N PRO A 119 0.37 -13.50 4.14
CA PRO A 119 0.10 -13.53 5.57
C PRO A 119 0.14 -12.11 6.16
N ASN A 120 -0.79 -11.79 7.05
CA ASN A 120 -0.87 -10.49 7.74
C ASN A 120 -0.89 -9.29 6.76
N ARG A 121 -1.58 -9.45 5.63
CA ARG A 121 -1.80 -8.38 4.66
C ARG A 121 -3.27 -8.24 4.33
N ARG A 122 -3.72 -7.00 4.25
CA ARG A 122 -5.10 -6.68 3.85
C ARG A 122 -5.10 -5.88 2.56
N ALA A 123 -6.09 -6.15 1.72
CA ALA A 123 -6.28 -5.42 0.47
C ALA A 123 -6.78 -4.00 0.74
N LEU A 124 -6.29 -3.05 -0.05
CA LEU A 124 -6.81 -1.71 -0.15
C LEU A 124 -7.36 -1.53 -1.57
N TYR A 125 -8.62 -1.15 -1.69
CA TYR A 125 -9.31 -1.00 -2.97
C TYR A 125 -9.40 0.46 -3.35
N ARG A 126 -9.22 0.78 -4.64
CA ARG A 126 -9.58 2.09 -5.18
C ARG A 126 -11.04 2.08 -5.62
N CYS A 127 -11.76 3.06 -5.13
CA CYS A 127 -13.20 3.16 -5.24
C CYS A 127 -13.57 4.49 -5.88
N TYR A 128 -14.61 4.47 -6.71
CA TYR A 128 -15.10 5.65 -7.41
C TYR A 128 -16.60 5.82 -7.17
N VAL A 129 -16.99 7.01 -6.72
CA VAL A 129 -18.39 7.41 -6.54
C VAL A 129 -18.84 8.15 -7.80
N PRO A 130 -19.65 7.54 -8.69
CA PRO A 130 -19.97 8.15 -9.98
C PRO A 130 -20.76 9.44 -9.86
N HIS A 131 -21.68 9.51 -8.89
CA HIS A 131 -22.55 10.66 -8.70
C HIS A 131 -21.79 11.95 -8.35
N THR A 132 -20.79 11.85 -7.47
CA THR A 132 -19.98 13.00 -7.05
C THR A 132 -18.64 13.07 -7.80
N GLN A 133 -18.37 12.13 -8.71
CA GLN A 133 -17.09 11.98 -9.40
C GLN A 133 -15.91 12.04 -8.42
N SER A 134 -15.94 11.20 -7.38
CA SER A 134 -14.96 11.22 -6.29
C SER A 134 -14.31 9.86 -6.13
N HIS A 135 -12.98 9.84 -6.08
CA HIS A 135 -12.22 8.64 -5.72
C HIS A 135 -11.91 8.60 -4.22
N PHE A 136 -11.87 7.40 -3.66
CA PHE A 136 -11.40 7.14 -2.31
C PHE A 136 -10.81 5.72 -2.22
N VAL A 137 -10.40 5.33 -1.01
CA VAL A 137 -9.96 3.95 -0.74
C VAL A 137 -10.83 3.29 0.32
N SER A 138 -11.08 1.99 0.15
CA SER A 138 -11.82 1.17 1.10
C SER A 138 -11.09 -0.13 1.42
N LEU A 139 -11.39 -0.69 2.59
CA LEU A 139 -11.02 -2.05 2.99
C LEU A 139 -12.05 -3.09 2.55
N LYS A 140 -13.23 -2.66 2.12
CA LYS A 140 -14.28 -3.56 1.64
C LYS A 140 -14.15 -3.74 0.14
N SER A 141 -14.24 -4.99 -0.31
CA SER A 141 -14.12 -5.37 -1.72
C SER A 141 -15.31 -4.92 -2.58
N ASP A 142 -16.39 -4.46 -1.95
CA ASP A 142 -17.57 -3.82 -2.56
C ASP A 142 -17.50 -2.28 -2.53
N CYS A 143 -16.39 -1.70 -2.04
CA CYS A 143 -16.19 -0.26 -1.92
C CYS A 143 -17.27 0.46 -1.10
N GLU A 144 -17.82 -0.18 -0.06
CA GLU A 144 -18.88 0.41 0.79
C GLU A 144 -20.18 0.70 0.00
N SER A 145 -20.37 0.07 -1.16
CA SER A 145 -21.56 0.24 -1.99
C SER A 145 -22.79 -0.36 -1.31
N ASN A 146 -23.90 0.39 -1.28
CA ASN A 146 -25.18 -0.08 -0.72
C ASN A 146 -26.36 0.32 -1.63
N PRO A 147 -26.56 -0.35 -2.78
CA PRO A 147 -27.67 -0.04 -3.68
C PRO A 147 -29.05 -0.31 -3.03
N PRO A 148 -30.08 0.48 -3.35
CA PRO A 148 -30.08 1.60 -4.30
C PRO A 148 -29.57 2.91 -3.68
N THR A 149 -29.33 2.96 -2.37
CA THR A 149 -29.02 4.20 -1.63
C THR A 149 -27.68 4.81 -2.00
N SER A 150 -26.69 3.98 -2.36
CA SER A 150 -25.40 4.42 -2.86
C SER A 150 -24.87 3.41 -3.87
N LYS A 151 -24.34 3.90 -4.99
CA LYS A 151 -23.62 3.10 -5.96
C LYS A 151 -22.17 3.58 -5.99
N VAL A 152 -21.26 2.71 -5.56
CA VAL A 152 -19.82 2.94 -5.63
C VAL A 152 -19.23 1.84 -6.50
N ASN A 153 -18.36 2.24 -7.43
CA ASN A 153 -17.64 1.31 -8.29
C ASN A 153 -16.31 0.96 -7.63
N LYS A 154 -16.02 -0.33 -7.49
CA LYS A 154 -14.64 -0.78 -7.34
C LYS A 154 -13.96 -0.69 -8.69
N GLU A 155 -12.84 0.02 -8.73
CA GLU A 155 -12.00 0.05 -9.93
C GLU A 155 -11.03 -1.13 -9.91
N PHE A 156 -10.19 -1.22 -8.87
CA PHE A 156 -9.24 -2.32 -8.70
C PHE A 156 -8.66 -2.38 -7.27
N VAL A 157 -7.89 -3.44 -7.01
CA VAL A 157 -7.02 -3.53 -5.82
C VAL A 157 -5.81 -2.60 -6.01
N LEU A 158 -5.71 -1.57 -5.18
CA LEU A 158 -4.60 -0.62 -5.24
C LEU A 158 -3.28 -1.28 -4.79
N GLY A 159 -3.38 -2.13 -3.76
CA GLY A 159 -2.30 -2.95 -3.22
C GLY A 159 -2.69 -3.55 -1.87
N TYR A 160 -1.69 -4.06 -1.14
CA TYR A 160 -1.88 -4.66 0.17
C TYR A 160 -0.98 -4.01 1.22
N PHE A 161 -1.47 -3.84 2.44
CA PHE A 161 -0.72 -3.27 3.55
C PHE A 161 -0.62 -4.26 4.73
N PRO A 162 0.43 -4.16 5.58
CA PRO A 162 0.54 -4.99 6.79
C PRO A 162 -0.64 -4.76 7.73
N SER A 163 -1.29 -5.83 8.19
CA SER A 163 -2.39 -5.78 9.16
C SER A 163 -2.61 -7.10 9.89
#